data_AF-A0A3B6X9F6-F1
#
_entry.id   AF-A0A3B6X9F6-F1
#
_cell.length_a   1.000
_cell.length_b   1.000
_cell.length_c   1.000
_cell.angle_alpha   90.00
_cell.angle_beta   90.00
_cell.angle_gamma   90.00
#
_symmetry.space_group_name_H-M   'P 1'
#
loop_
_entity.id
_entity.type
_entity.pdbx_description
1 polymer ?
#
loop_
_entity_poly.entity_id
_entity_poly.type
_entity_poly.pdbx_seq_one_letter_code
_entity_poly.pdbx_strand_id
1 'polypeptide(L)'
;MQRCISHRDTVGSNNSHLLITLQTKATRAAPSDGYVKNTLRAVGIQPRILRSTRLVDLVGTVDAKLVAAAYGMRNEAVAAYLADHVDATRLPNP
;
A
#
# COMPACT_ATOMS: atom_id res chain seq x y z
N MET A 1 1.00 -1.10 12.88
CA MET A 1 -0.01 -0.04 13.00
C MET A 1 0.03 0.66 14.37
N GLN A 2 0.09 -0.10 15.48
CA GLN A 2 0.08 0.47 16.84
C GLN A 2 1.08 1.60 17.09
N ARG A 3 2.34 1.45 16.64
CA ARG A 3 3.35 2.51 16.78
C ARG A 3 2.95 3.86 16.15
N CYS A 4 2.27 3.83 15.00
CA CYS A 4 1.81 5.05 14.34
C CYS A 4 0.65 5.70 15.11
N ILE A 5 -0.23 4.88 15.71
CA ILE A 5 -1.33 5.34 16.56
C ILE A 5 -0.76 5.94 17.85
N SER A 6 0.14 5.25 18.54
CA SER A 6 0.78 5.80 19.75
C SER A 6 1.61 7.06 19.47
N HIS A 7 2.30 7.12 18.33
CA HIS A 7 2.98 8.35 17.92
C HIS A 7 1.99 9.50 17.74
N ARG A 8 0.82 9.24 17.15
CA ARG A 8 -0.22 10.26 16.94
C ARG A 8 -0.68 10.91 18.24
N ASP A 9 -0.82 10.13 19.32
CA ASP A 9 -1.22 10.66 20.63
C ASP A 9 -0.23 11.70 21.17
N THR A 10 1.05 11.59 20.78
CA THR A 10 2.11 12.53 21.16
C THR A 10 2.22 13.77 20.26
N VAL A 11 1.58 13.80 19.09
CA VAL A 11 1.74 14.89 18.11
C VAL A 11 1.09 16.19 18.60
N GLY A 12 0.03 16.11 19.43
CA GLY A 12 -0.67 17.28 19.96
C GLY A 12 -1.33 18.11 18.85
N SER A 13 -2.12 17.45 17.98
CA SER A 13 -2.80 18.08 16.85
C SER A 13 -4.26 17.66 16.79
N ASN A 14 -5.13 18.63 16.49
CA ASN A 14 -6.56 18.41 16.23
C ASN A 14 -6.85 18.03 14.77
N ASN A 15 -5.82 17.84 13.94
CA ASN A 15 -5.96 17.31 12.59
C ASN A 15 -6.43 15.86 12.69
N SER A 16 -7.41 15.43 11.89
CA SER A 16 -7.96 14.05 11.94
C SER A 16 -7.16 13.04 11.11
N HIS A 17 -6.30 13.48 10.19
CA HIS A 17 -5.55 12.60 9.29
C HIS A 17 -4.42 11.84 10.00
N LEU A 18 -4.22 10.55 9.67
CA LEU A 18 -3.16 9.71 10.25
C LEU A 18 -1.74 10.25 9.99
N LEU A 19 -1.50 10.76 8.78
CA LEU A 19 -0.26 11.42 8.43
C LEU A 19 -0.41 12.93 8.62
N ILE A 20 0.53 13.52 9.35
CA ILE A 20 0.58 14.95 9.64
C ILE A 20 2.00 15.44 9.34
N THR A 21 2.12 16.57 8.67
CA THR A 21 3.40 17.27 8.47
C THR A 21 3.47 18.49 9.39
N LEU A 22 4.64 19.12 9.50
CA LEU A 22 4.77 20.39 10.21
C LEU A 22 3.79 21.45 9.67
N GLN A 23 3.52 21.45 8.37
CA GLN A 23 2.58 22.38 7.73
C GLN A 23 1.12 22.06 8.05
N THR A 24 0.74 20.78 8.12
CA THR A 24 -0.66 20.39 8.37
C THR A 24 -0.99 20.21 9.84
N LYS A 25 0.00 20.25 10.73
CA LYS A 25 -0.16 20.04 12.18
C LYS A 25 -1.16 21.00 12.82
N ALA A 26 -1.13 22.27 12.45
CA ALA A 26 -2.02 23.29 13.01
C ALA A 26 -3.35 23.42 12.24
N THR A 27 -3.54 22.65 11.17
CA THR A 27 -4.72 22.74 10.31
C THR A 27 -5.54 21.45 10.37
N ARG A 28 -6.68 21.43 9.67
CA ARG A 28 -7.48 20.21 9.45
C ARG A 28 -7.29 19.62 8.05
N ALA A 29 -6.35 20.16 7.28
CA ALA A 29 -6.11 19.71 5.91
C ALA A 29 -5.30 18.41 5.89
N ALA A 30 -5.54 17.58 4.89
CA ALA A 30 -4.70 16.43 4.60
C ALA A 30 -3.31 16.88 4.12
N PRO A 31 -2.24 16.12 4.40
CA PRO A 31 -0.98 16.30 3.68
C PRO A 31 -1.20 16.03 2.19
N SER A 32 -0.45 16.74 1.35
CA SER A 32 -0.52 16.51 -0.10
C SER A 32 0.03 15.13 -0.48
N ASP A 33 -0.43 14.57 -1.60
CA ASP A 33 0.13 13.33 -2.17
C ASP A 33 1.64 13.44 -2.43
N GLY A 34 2.13 14.66 -2.63
CA GLY A 34 3.55 14.96 -2.78
C GLY A 34 4.37 14.58 -1.54
N TYR A 35 3.79 14.56 -0.35
CA TYR A 35 4.48 14.20 0.88
C TYR A 35 5.06 12.78 0.80
N VAL A 36 4.22 11.78 0.50
CA VAL A 36 4.65 10.37 0.42
C VAL A 36 5.66 10.18 -0.71
N LYS A 37 5.44 10.84 -1.86
CA LYS A 37 6.39 10.80 -2.99
C LYS A 37 7.75 11.36 -2.61
N ASN A 38 7.77 12.48 -1.89
CA ASN A 38 9.01 13.13 -1.47
C ASN A 38 9.74 12.36 -0.38
N THR A 39 9.03 11.68 0.53
CA THR A 39 9.66 10.79 1.52
C THR A 39 10.45 9.67 0.86
N LEU A 40 9.92 9.09 -0.23
CA LEU A 40 10.60 8.00 -0.95
C LEU A 40 11.65 8.49 -1.96
N ARG A 41 11.74 9.80 -2.20
CA ARG A 41 12.70 10.39 -3.16
C ARG A 41 14.14 10.02 -2.82
N ALA A 42 14.48 9.97 -1.54
CA ALA A 42 15.84 9.66 -1.07
C ALA A 42 16.31 8.27 -1.51
N VAL A 43 15.38 7.33 -1.74
CA VAL A 43 15.68 5.97 -2.20
C VAL A 43 15.32 5.75 -3.68
N GLY A 44 14.90 6.79 -4.39
CA GLY A 44 14.58 6.71 -5.83
C GLY A 44 13.34 5.88 -6.18
N ILE A 45 12.48 5.56 -5.21
CA ILE A 45 11.32 4.67 -5.41
C ILE A 45 10.02 5.48 -5.43
N GLN A 46 9.08 5.09 -6.30
CA GLN A 46 7.73 5.64 -6.31
C GLN A 46 6.77 4.78 -5.48
N PRO A 47 5.74 5.36 -4.83
CA PRO A 47 4.74 4.58 -4.08
C PRO A 47 4.08 3.46 -4.88
N ARG A 48 3.92 3.65 -6.21
CA ARG A 48 3.38 2.63 -7.12
C ARG A 48 4.23 1.35 -7.13
N ILE A 49 5.55 1.48 -7.09
CA ILE A 49 6.46 0.32 -7.07
C ILE A 49 6.26 -0.46 -5.77
N LEU A 50 6.25 0.22 -4.62
CA LEU A 50 5.99 -0.44 -3.33
C LEU A 50 4.64 -1.18 -3.31
N ARG A 51 3.59 -0.56 -3.88
CA ARG A 51 2.27 -1.20 -4.01
C ARG A 51 2.34 -2.46 -4.86
N SER A 52 2.96 -2.39 -6.04
CA SER A 52 3.08 -3.53 -6.94
C SER A 52 3.92 -4.65 -6.34
N THR A 53 5.07 -4.35 -5.72
CA THR A 53 5.90 -5.35 -5.05
C THR A 53 5.15 -6.06 -3.93
N ARG A 54 4.39 -5.32 -3.11
CA ARG A 54 3.57 -5.94 -2.06
C ARG A 54 2.41 -6.77 -2.62
N LEU A 55 1.81 -6.35 -3.74
CA LEU A 55 0.77 -7.14 -4.41
C LEU A 55 1.33 -8.48 -4.91
N VAL A 56 2.49 -8.48 -5.59
CA VAL A 56 3.17 -9.72 -6.03
C VAL A 56 3.44 -10.66 -4.86
N ASP A 57 4.01 -10.13 -3.78
CA ASP A 57 4.32 -10.90 -2.56
C ASP A 57 3.07 -11.49 -1.91
N LEU A 58 1.98 -10.72 -1.82
CA LEU A 58 0.74 -11.18 -1.20
C LEU A 58 0.01 -12.23 -2.02
N VAL A 59 -0.07 -12.09 -3.35
CA VAL A 59 -0.79 -13.09 -4.16
C VAL A 59 -0.09 -14.45 -4.21
N GLY A 60 1.21 -14.49 -3.89
CA GLY A 60 1.96 -15.74 -3.74
C GLY A 60 1.69 -16.49 -2.42
N THR A 61 1.12 -15.81 -1.41
CA THR A 61 0.94 -16.37 -0.05
C THR A 61 -0.49 -16.31 0.47
N VAL A 62 -1.36 -15.53 -0.18
CA VAL A 62 -2.74 -15.26 0.21
C VAL A 62 -3.64 -15.40 -1.01
N ASP A 63 -4.87 -15.87 -0.82
CA ASP A 63 -5.87 -15.95 -1.89
C ASP A 63 -6.02 -14.62 -2.65
N ALA A 64 -5.96 -14.70 -3.98
CA ALA A 64 -5.95 -13.54 -4.85
C ALA A 64 -7.23 -12.69 -4.74
N LYS A 65 -8.40 -13.30 -4.50
CA LYS A 65 -9.65 -12.55 -4.33
C LYS A 65 -9.65 -11.78 -3.01
N LEU A 66 -9.09 -12.38 -1.96
CA LEU A 66 -8.90 -11.69 -0.68
C LEU A 66 -7.93 -10.50 -0.82
N VAL A 67 -6.83 -10.67 -1.55
CA VAL A 67 -5.90 -9.57 -1.86
C VAL A 67 -6.60 -8.47 -2.66
N ALA A 68 -7.38 -8.83 -3.68
CA ALA A 68 -8.14 -7.87 -4.47
C ALA A 68 -9.13 -7.06 -3.61
N ALA A 69 -9.89 -7.72 -2.73
CA ALA A 69 -10.81 -7.07 -1.81
C ALA A 69 -10.09 -6.10 -0.86
N ALA A 70 -8.97 -6.53 -0.24
CA ALA A 70 -8.20 -5.69 0.68
C ALA A 70 -7.60 -4.45 0.00
N TYR A 71 -7.27 -4.54 -1.29
CA TYR A 71 -6.66 -3.46 -2.07
C TYR A 71 -7.68 -2.60 -2.84
N GLY A 72 -8.98 -2.90 -2.73
CA GLY A 72 -10.05 -2.23 -3.47
C GLY A 72 -9.96 -2.44 -4.98
N MET A 73 -9.43 -3.58 -5.41
CA MET A 73 -9.22 -3.92 -6.82
C MET A 73 -10.33 -4.83 -7.33
N ARG A 74 -10.62 -4.74 -8.64
CA ARG A 74 -11.40 -5.79 -9.32
C ARG A 74 -10.59 -7.09 -9.36
N ASN A 75 -11.27 -8.23 -9.29
CA ASN A 75 -10.63 -9.55 -9.31
C ASN A 75 -9.75 -9.72 -10.56
N GLU A 76 -10.20 -9.26 -11.72
CA GLU A 76 -9.45 -9.38 -12.97
C GLU A 76 -8.15 -8.56 -12.94
N ALA A 77 -8.13 -7.43 -12.22
CA ALA A 77 -6.94 -6.58 -12.12
C ALA A 77 -5.84 -7.22 -11.25
N VAL A 78 -6.21 -8.11 -10.32
CA VAL A 78 -5.24 -8.82 -9.48
C VAL A 78 -4.57 -9.97 -10.24
N ALA A 79 -5.24 -10.53 -11.25
CA ALA A 79 -4.73 -11.64 -12.04
C ALA A 79 -3.42 -11.31 -12.78
N ALA A 80 -3.19 -10.03 -13.11
CA ALA A 80 -1.92 -9.56 -13.68
C ALA A 80 -0.71 -9.82 -12.77
N TYR A 81 -0.93 -9.96 -11.45
CA TYR A 81 0.13 -10.27 -10.47
C TYR A 81 0.31 -11.77 -10.22
N LEU A 82 -0.62 -12.62 -10.71
CA LEU A 82 -0.53 -14.08 -10.63
C LEU A 82 0.31 -14.68 -11.77
N ALA A 83 0.72 -13.89 -12.77
CA ALA A 83 1.36 -14.39 -13.99
C ALA A 83 2.64 -15.22 -13.74
N ASP A 84 3.32 -15.01 -12.62
CA ASP A 84 4.51 -15.77 -12.20
C ASP A 84 4.20 -17.01 -11.35
N HIS A 85 2.93 -17.25 -10.99
CA HIS A 85 2.47 -18.32 -10.10
C HIS A 85 1.37 -19.16 -10.74
N VAL A 86 1.58 -19.60 -11.98
CA VAL A 86 0.70 -20.60 -12.60
C VAL A 86 0.94 -21.94 -11.90
N ASP A 87 -0.13 -22.55 -11.39
CA ASP A 87 -0.09 -23.88 -10.80
C ASP A 87 0.33 -24.90 -11.87
N ALA A 88 1.55 -25.42 -11.75
CA ALA A 88 2.12 -26.38 -12.69
C ALA A 88 1.30 -27.67 -12.79
N THR A 89 0.55 -28.03 -11.74
CA THR A 89 -0.32 -29.22 -11.73
C THR A 89 -1.63 -29.01 -12.51
N ARG A 90 -1.92 -27.76 -12.89
CA ARG A 90 -3.08 -27.37 -13.70
C ARG A 90 -2.74 -27.01 -15.13
N LEU A 91 -1.46 -26.96 -15.48
CA LEU A 91 -1.04 -26.89 -16.87
C LEU A 91 -1.28 -28.27 -17.52
N PRO A 92 -1.85 -28.33 -18.74
CA PRO A 92 -1.91 -29.59 -19.46
C PRO A 92 -0.49 -30.13 -19.63
N ASN A 93 -0.27 -31.40 -19.26
CA ASN A 93 1.01 -32.07 -19.48
C ASN A 93 1.38 -31.98 -20.97
N PRO A 94 2.65 -31.73 -21.32
CA PRO A 94 3.13 -31.87 -22.70
C PRO A 94 2.96 -33.31 -23.21
#